data_AF-A0A832I0M7-F1
#
_entry.id   AF-A0A832I0M7-F1
#
_cell.length_a   1.000
_cell.length_b   1.000
_cell.length_c   1.000
_cell.angle_alpha   90.00
_cell.angle_beta   90.00
_cell.angle_gamma   90.00
#
_symmetry.space_group_name_H-M   'P 1'
#
loop_
_entity.id
_entity.type
_entity.pdbx_description
1 polymer ?
#
loop_
_entity_poly.entity_id
_entity_poly.type
_entity_poly.pdbx_seq_one_letter_code
_entity_poly.pdbx_strand_id
1 'polypeptide(L)'
;MNINDETLLELISEEDFDDISLVDKVAKRIFSQQDHENIRAFLKKLQFAFLANDEGYRTRVLEQLIRLAEDFSLNELFSICFDTLVGNYLILLTILKQNPLLDTESIKNIIELVPRLECVEDVYLFGFPYQGEVILEIDERIGSFKQDEIKKTEITCSTLFGLGFFRKSREMVESFQRIYSALNERDFNLRAQLISSLLQRDFNQFSFIMRKFGYELTSEEQMISEYFEIMKSLEKLAIPVFFEINNLRFNRVLYNGNFYFLKYKNFEGKDKIIFPFSQVELSEVSKIYDPRANTFYTPRERYGRLLLSDVYSLREAAKVDKPSSESITAVTSMSENEIEKRLREILKDANITAHSPVELADVLTLHLFVNNPDDLRLSGFIIKGQSFGSIHLNTIAGQLLQVSHSPVEIVFLIHVPSIDDRALQYFMQECESKQKNYCIIDRNDLARIFMAYKMI
;
A
#
# COMPACT_ATOMS: atom_id res chain seq x y z
N MET A 1 -49.82 15.18 15.59
CA MET A 1 -49.88 14.50 16.90
C MET A 1 -48.54 14.69 17.58
N ASN A 2 -48.50 15.20 18.81
CA ASN A 2 -47.28 15.16 19.63
C ASN A 2 -47.12 13.74 20.16
N ILE A 3 -46.46 12.88 19.41
CA ILE A 3 -45.97 11.59 19.89
C ILE A 3 -44.75 11.91 20.76
N ASN A 4 -44.59 11.33 21.95
CA ASN A 4 -43.36 11.51 22.74
C ASN A 4 -42.19 10.72 22.11
N ASP A 5 -40.96 10.96 22.54
CA ASP A 5 -39.78 10.39 21.89
C ASP A 5 -39.60 8.89 22.18
N GLU A 6 -39.99 8.43 23.37
CA GLU A 6 -40.02 7.01 23.73
C GLU A 6 -40.96 6.21 22.82
N THR A 7 -42.22 6.64 22.67
CA THR A 7 -43.19 6.02 21.76
C THR A 7 -42.75 6.15 20.30
N LEU A 8 -42.09 7.25 19.92
CA LEU A 8 -41.51 7.36 18.57
C LEU A 8 -40.48 6.25 18.34
N LEU A 9 -39.54 6.06 19.27
CA LEU A 9 -38.53 5.01 19.16
C LEU A 9 -39.17 3.63 19.18
N GLU A 10 -40.20 3.36 19.99
CA GLU A 10 -40.92 2.09 20.00
C GLU A 10 -41.59 1.76 18.67
N LEU A 11 -42.15 2.76 17.98
CA LEU A 11 -42.85 2.60 16.71
C LEU A 11 -41.92 2.34 15.52
N ILE A 12 -40.66 2.78 15.61
CA ILE A 12 -39.65 2.60 14.56
C ILE A 12 -38.93 1.26 14.78
N SER A 13 -38.95 0.41 13.76
CA SER A 13 -38.19 -0.83 13.73
C SER A 13 -36.72 -0.58 13.37
N GLU A 14 -35.85 -1.55 13.63
CA GLU A 14 -34.43 -1.42 13.26
C GLU A 14 -34.21 -1.33 11.74
N GLU A 15 -35.07 -2.02 10.96
CA GLU A 15 -35.03 -2.03 9.49
C GLU A 15 -35.39 -0.65 8.89
N ASP A 16 -36.25 0.12 9.58
CA ASP A 16 -36.62 1.46 9.10
C ASP A 16 -35.42 2.40 9.01
N PHE A 17 -34.35 2.15 9.77
CA PHE A 17 -33.13 2.94 9.71
C PHE A 17 -32.28 2.71 8.46
N ASP A 18 -32.63 1.78 7.57
CA ASP A 18 -32.01 1.70 6.25
C ASP A 18 -32.25 3.00 5.43
N ASP A 19 -33.32 3.74 5.71
CA ASP A 19 -33.54 5.09 5.17
C ASP A 19 -32.74 6.14 5.97
N ILE A 20 -31.62 6.57 5.39
CA ILE A 20 -30.77 7.61 5.98
C ILE A 20 -31.51 8.94 6.25
N SER A 21 -32.56 9.25 5.48
CA SER A 21 -33.36 10.45 5.70
C SER A 21 -34.23 10.34 6.95
N LEU A 22 -34.66 9.13 7.30
CA LEU A 22 -35.34 8.85 8.56
C LEU A 22 -34.36 8.94 9.73
N VAL A 23 -33.17 8.34 9.61
CA VAL A 23 -32.10 8.45 10.61
C VAL A 23 -31.81 9.92 10.94
N ASP A 24 -31.63 10.77 9.93
CA ASP A 24 -31.36 12.20 10.14
C ASP A 24 -32.50 12.91 10.91
N LYS A 25 -33.76 12.67 10.53
CA LYS A 25 -34.92 13.28 11.20
C LYS A 25 -35.05 12.84 12.66
N VAL A 26 -34.89 11.53 12.91
CA VAL A 26 -34.99 10.96 14.27
C VAL A 26 -33.81 11.44 15.12
N ALA A 27 -32.59 11.36 14.60
CA ALA A 27 -31.40 11.82 15.31
C ALA A 27 -31.49 13.31 15.69
N LYS A 28 -31.86 14.20 14.75
CA LYS A 28 -32.05 15.63 15.03
C LYS A 28 -33.02 15.87 16.17
N ARG A 29 -34.15 15.17 16.14
CA ARG A 29 -35.19 15.29 17.17
C ARG A 29 -34.67 14.81 18.53
N ILE A 30 -34.12 13.60 18.59
CA ILE A 30 -33.67 12.96 19.83
C ILE A 30 -32.52 13.75 20.47
N PHE A 31 -31.50 14.13 19.70
CA PHE A 31 -30.35 14.88 20.22
C PHE A 31 -30.74 16.30 20.66
N SER A 32 -31.73 16.94 20.02
CA SER A 32 -32.18 18.29 20.41
C SER A 32 -32.83 18.35 21.80
N GLN A 33 -33.33 17.23 22.31
CA GLN A 33 -33.92 17.15 23.65
C GLN A 33 -32.89 16.92 24.76
N GLN A 34 -31.67 16.50 24.40
CA GLN A 34 -30.59 16.15 25.33
C GLN A 34 -31.00 15.11 26.40
N ASP A 35 -31.98 14.25 26.08
CA ASP A 35 -32.37 13.14 26.96
C ASP A 35 -31.43 11.95 26.74
N HIS A 36 -30.65 11.62 27.77
CA HIS A 36 -29.59 10.61 27.69
C HIS A 36 -30.13 9.20 27.40
N GLU A 37 -31.28 8.83 27.98
CA GLU A 37 -31.86 7.50 27.79
C GLU A 37 -32.43 7.35 26.37
N ASN A 38 -33.07 8.41 25.85
CA ASN A 38 -33.57 8.41 24.47
C ASN A 38 -32.43 8.37 23.45
N ILE A 39 -31.33 9.11 23.68
CA ILE A 39 -30.14 9.05 22.80
C ILE A 39 -29.55 7.63 22.82
N ARG A 40 -29.34 7.04 24.01
CA ARG A 40 -28.83 5.68 24.15
C ARG A 40 -29.73 4.66 23.45
N ALA A 41 -31.04 4.72 23.67
CA ALA A 41 -32.01 3.82 23.04
C ALA A 41 -32.02 3.94 21.51
N PHE A 42 -31.92 5.17 20.99
CA PHE A 42 -31.78 5.43 19.56
C PHE A 42 -30.50 4.79 18.98
N LEU A 43 -29.34 5.01 19.62
CA LEU A 43 -28.08 4.45 19.15
C LEU A 43 -28.06 2.91 19.18
N LYS A 44 -28.72 2.28 20.17
CA LYS A 44 -28.90 0.82 20.22
C LYS A 44 -29.73 0.31 19.04
N LYS A 45 -30.86 0.95 18.74
CA LYS A 45 -31.69 0.55 17.58
C LYS A 45 -31.00 0.79 16.24
N LEU A 46 -30.19 1.84 16.14
CA LEU A 46 -29.45 2.17 14.91
C LEU A 46 -28.35 1.15 14.57
N GLN A 47 -27.88 0.37 15.55
CA GLN A 47 -26.76 -0.56 15.39
C GLN A 47 -26.95 -1.57 14.26
N PHE A 48 -28.15 -2.13 14.11
CA PHE A 48 -28.42 -3.13 13.07
C PHE A 48 -28.26 -2.54 11.66
N ALA A 49 -28.99 -1.46 11.36
CA ALA A 49 -28.87 -0.77 10.08
C ALA A 49 -27.44 -0.24 9.85
N PHE A 50 -26.80 0.27 10.90
CA PHE A 50 -25.41 0.72 10.82
C PHE A 50 -24.45 -0.39 10.37
N LEU A 51 -24.61 -1.62 10.87
CA LEU A 51 -23.76 -2.75 10.51
C LEU A 51 -24.15 -3.43 9.18
N ALA A 52 -25.45 -3.43 8.85
CA ALA A 52 -25.96 -4.10 7.65
C ALA A 52 -25.64 -3.33 6.35
N ASN A 53 -25.39 -2.02 6.45
CA ASN A 53 -25.17 -1.15 5.30
C ASN A 53 -23.68 -0.93 4.98
N ASP A 54 -23.42 -0.35 3.80
CA ASP A 54 -22.06 -0.09 3.31
C ASP A 54 -21.29 1.00 4.08
N GLU A 55 -19.99 1.12 3.78
CA GLU A 55 -19.11 2.13 4.40
C GLU A 55 -19.58 3.57 4.14
N GLY A 56 -20.17 3.85 2.97
CA GLY A 56 -20.69 5.16 2.61
C GLY A 56 -21.89 5.58 3.46
N TYR A 57 -22.80 4.64 3.73
CA TYR A 57 -23.90 4.82 4.68
C TYR A 57 -23.36 5.11 6.09
N ARG A 58 -22.46 4.25 6.61
CA ARG A 58 -21.88 4.40 7.96
C ARG A 58 -21.19 5.75 8.13
N THR A 59 -20.41 6.17 7.14
CA THR A 59 -19.73 7.48 7.14
C THR A 59 -20.72 8.63 7.30
N ARG A 60 -21.79 8.65 6.49
CA ARG A 60 -22.80 9.73 6.54
C ARG A 60 -23.56 9.76 7.85
N VAL A 61 -23.89 8.60 8.41
CA VAL A 61 -24.52 8.50 9.73
C VAL A 61 -23.61 9.10 10.80
N LEU A 62 -22.34 8.70 10.85
CA LEU A 62 -21.41 9.23 11.84
C LEU A 62 -21.16 10.74 11.68
N GLU A 63 -21.02 11.23 10.45
CA GLU A 63 -20.87 12.67 10.19
C GLU A 63 -22.06 13.47 10.75
N GLN A 64 -23.28 12.96 10.57
CA GLN A 64 -24.48 13.58 11.10
C GLN A 64 -24.52 13.52 12.62
N LEU A 65 -24.21 12.37 13.22
CA LEU A 65 -24.20 12.22 14.69
C LEU A 65 -23.15 13.12 15.33
N ILE A 66 -21.98 13.29 14.72
CA ILE A 66 -20.94 14.21 15.20
C ILE A 66 -21.46 15.65 15.23
N ARG A 67 -22.12 16.10 14.15
CA ARG A 67 -22.69 17.46 14.09
C ARG A 67 -23.72 17.69 15.20
N LEU A 68 -24.54 16.68 15.49
CA LEU A 68 -25.54 16.74 16.56
C LEU A 68 -24.91 16.63 17.96
N ALA A 69 -23.72 16.04 18.04
CA ALA A 69 -22.96 15.88 19.27
C ALA A 69 -22.04 17.09 19.59
N GLU A 70 -21.98 18.12 18.73
CA GLU A 70 -21.08 19.27 18.89
C GLU A 70 -21.29 20.02 20.22
N ASP A 71 -22.52 20.04 20.73
CA ASP A 71 -22.88 20.71 21.98
C ASP A 71 -22.60 19.87 23.25
N PHE A 72 -22.18 18.61 23.11
CA PHE A 72 -21.91 17.72 24.23
C PHE A 72 -20.42 17.73 24.56
N SER A 73 -20.08 17.80 25.85
CA SER A 73 -18.72 17.50 26.30
C SER A 73 -18.39 16.01 26.07
N LEU A 74 -17.10 15.71 25.93
CA LEU A 74 -16.66 14.34 25.71
C LEU A 74 -17.05 13.40 26.88
N ASN A 75 -17.06 13.90 28.11
CA ASN A 75 -17.51 13.13 29.28
C ASN A 75 -19.02 12.86 29.26
N GLU A 76 -19.83 13.82 28.80
CA GLU A 76 -21.27 13.62 28.62
C GLU A 76 -21.52 12.56 27.55
N LEU A 77 -20.92 12.69 26.37
CA LEU A 77 -21.02 11.68 25.31
C LEU A 77 -20.62 10.29 25.81
N PHE A 78 -19.49 10.21 26.50
CA PHE A 78 -19.04 8.94 27.10
C PHE A 78 -20.11 8.37 28.04
N SER A 79 -20.67 9.16 28.95
CA SER A 79 -21.70 8.67 29.89
C SER A 79 -22.98 8.17 29.21
N ILE A 80 -23.32 8.76 28.05
CA ILE A 80 -24.54 8.44 27.29
C ILE A 80 -24.36 7.14 26.51
N CYS A 81 -23.22 6.94 25.83
CA CYS A 81 -23.16 5.96 24.74
C CYS A 81 -21.97 4.98 24.73
N PHE A 82 -21.15 4.91 25.79
CA PHE A 82 -20.00 3.99 25.89
C PHE A 82 -20.34 2.48 25.79
N ASP A 83 -21.61 2.13 26.03
CA ASP A 83 -22.15 0.76 26.03
C ASP A 83 -22.86 0.40 24.72
N THR A 84 -22.66 1.21 23.67
CA THR A 84 -23.28 1.00 22.35
C THR A 84 -22.23 1.02 21.26
N LEU A 85 -22.39 0.19 20.23
CA LEU A 85 -21.43 0.15 19.12
C LEU A 85 -21.34 1.50 18.41
N VAL A 86 -22.48 2.04 17.96
CA VAL A 86 -22.55 3.33 17.26
C VAL A 86 -22.04 4.47 18.16
N GLY A 87 -22.32 4.42 19.46
CA GLY A 87 -21.79 5.36 20.43
C GLY A 87 -20.28 5.31 20.56
N ASN A 88 -19.67 4.13 20.55
CA ASN A 88 -18.21 3.99 20.58
C ASN A 88 -17.57 4.59 19.32
N TYR A 89 -18.15 4.39 18.13
CA TYR A 89 -17.73 5.10 16.92
C TYR A 89 -17.83 6.62 17.07
N LEU A 90 -18.94 7.12 17.61
CA LEU A 90 -19.18 8.55 17.83
C LEU A 90 -18.15 9.17 18.80
N ILE A 91 -17.90 8.51 19.93
CA ILE A 91 -16.91 8.96 20.94
C ILE A 91 -15.52 9.01 20.32
N LEU A 92 -15.09 7.93 19.66
CA LEU A 92 -13.78 7.86 19.00
C LEU A 92 -13.63 8.95 17.94
N LEU A 93 -14.62 9.14 17.07
CA LEU A 93 -14.58 10.20 16.05
C LEU A 93 -14.52 11.60 16.65
N THR A 94 -15.26 11.83 17.73
CA THR A 94 -15.27 13.12 18.42
C THR A 94 -13.88 13.41 19.01
N ILE A 95 -13.26 12.42 19.66
CA ILE A 95 -11.89 12.50 20.15
C ILE A 95 -10.92 12.88 19.02
N LEU A 96 -10.97 12.17 17.91
CA LEU A 96 -10.01 12.33 16.81
C LEU A 96 -10.19 13.67 16.08
N LYS A 97 -11.43 14.13 15.90
CA LYS A 97 -11.70 15.44 15.29
C LYS A 97 -11.25 16.59 16.18
N GLN A 98 -11.42 16.47 17.48
CA GLN A 98 -10.99 17.48 18.44
C GLN A 98 -9.46 17.49 18.62
N ASN A 99 -8.79 16.37 18.35
CA ASN A 99 -7.36 16.19 18.59
C ASN A 99 -6.64 15.60 17.35
N PRO A 100 -6.45 16.38 16.28
CA PRO A 100 -5.73 15.92 15.08
C PRO A 100 -4.24 15.62 15.37
N LEU A 101 -3.70 16.19 16.44
CA LEU A 101 -2.41 15.86 17.04
C LEU A 101 -2.66 15.33 18.46
N LEU A 102 -2.35 14.06 18.70
CA LEU A 102 -2.39 13.45 20.01
C LEU A 102 -1.00 13.49 20.64
N ASP A 103 -0.76 14.53 21.43
CA ASP A 103 0.45 14.71 22.21
C ASP A 103 0.28 14.24 23.67
N THR A 104 1.34 14.37 24.47
CA THR A 104 1.34 13.96 25.89
C THR A 104 0.26 14.68 26.72
N GLU A 105 -0.21 15.87 26.34
CA GLU A 105 -1.26 16.59 27.08
C GLU A 105 -2.65 16.14 26.65
N SER A 106 -2.88 16.08 25.35
CA SER A 106 -4.15 15.66 24.75
C SER A 106 -4.49 14.22 25.12
N ILE A 107 -3.49 13.33 25.19
CA ILE A 107 -3.70 11.94 25.58
C ILE A 107 -4.28 11.83 26.99
N LYS A 108 -3.84 12.67 27.95
CA LYS A 108 -4.35 12.66 29.33
C LYS A 108 -5.86 12.90 29.39
N ASN A 109 -6.40 13.67 28.45
CA ASN A 109 -7.83 13.97 28.41
C ASN A 109 -8.66 12.77 27.95
N ILE A 110 -8.05 11.76 27.33
CA ILE A 110 -8.76 10.62 26.73
C ILE A 110 -8.36 9.24 27.29
N ILE A 111 -7.25 9.14 28.05
CA ILE A 111 -6.76 7.86 28.60
C ILE A 111 -7.75 7.15 29.53
N GLU A 112 -8.68 7.88 30.15
CA GLU A 112 -9.71 7.27 31.01
C GLU A 112 -10.91 6.78 30.20
N LEU A 113 -11.08 7.23 28.95
CA LEU A 113 -12.29 6.99 28.17
C LEU A 113 -12.13 5.76 27.27
N VAL A 114 -11.07 5.73 26.45
CA VAL A 114 -10.88 4.69 25.43
C VAL A 114 -10.82 3.28 26.04
N PRO A 115 -10.10 3.03 27.16
CA PRO A 115 -10.07 1.69 27.76
C PRO A 115 -11.41 1.22 28.35
N ARG A 116 -12.42 2.09 28.45
CA ARG A 116 -13.73 1.78 29.05
C ARG A 116 -14.85 1.62 28.03
N LEU A 117 -14.54 1.68 26.73
CA LEU A 117 -15.51 1.48 25.66
C LEU A 117 -15.88 -0.02 25.55
N GLU A 118 -17.15 -0.37 25.76
CA GLU A 118 -17.56 -1.79 25.91
C GLU A 118 -17.55 -2.58 24.58
N CYS A 119 -17.89 -1.92 23.46
CA CYS A 119 -17.98 -2.53 22.14
C CYS A 119 -16.72 -2.31 21.27
N VAL A 120 -15.55 -2.02 21.84
CA VAL A 120 -14.35 -1.70 21.02
C VAL A 120 -13.91 -2.87 20.14
N GLU A 121 -14.08 -4.11 20.60
CA GLU A 121 -13.79 -5.33 19.83
C GLU A 121 -14.69 -5.46 18.59
N ASP A 122 -15.95 -5.06 18.70
CA ASP A 122 -16.86 -5.03 17.55
C ASP A 122 -16.44 -3.95 16.55
N VAL A 123 -15.93 -2.80 17.02
CA VAL A 123 -15.38 -1.76 16.13
C VAL A 123 -14.24 -2.33 15.28
N TYR A 124 -13.35 -3.14 15.86
CA TYR A 124 -12.32 -3.85 15.10
C TYR A 124 -12.89 -4.77 14.03
N LEU A 125 -13.93 -5.53 14.37
CA LEU A 125 -14.51 -6.53 13.48
C LEU A 125 -15.13 -5.91 12.22
N PHE A 126 -15.79 -4.76 12.37
CA PHE A 126 -16.52 -4.12 11.27
C PHE A 126 -15.71 -3.04 10.53
N GLY A 127 -14.52 -2.69 11.04
CA GLY A 127 -13.64 -1.68 10.47
C GLY A 127 -14.17 -0.26 10.61
N PHE A 128 -13.27 0.72 10.56
CA PHE A 128 -13.61 2.10 10.82
C PHE A 128 -13.78 2.94 9.55
N PRO A 129 -14.94 3.58 9.32
CA PRO A 129 -15.27 4.24 8.04
C PRO A 129 -14.68 5.65 7.90
N TYR A 130 -13.69 6.04 8.71
CA TYR A 130 -13.13 7.40 8.74
C TYR A 130 -11.72 7.43 8.18
N GLN A 131 -11.47 8.37 7.27
CA GLN A 131 -10.20 8.49 6.55
C GLN A 131 -9.26 9.57 7.11
N GLY A 132 -9.62 10.25 8.20
CA GLY A 132 -8.73 11.24 8.79
C GLY A 132 -7.60 10.57 9.59
N GLU A 133 -6.37 11.00 9.32
CA GLU A 133 -5.19 10.52 10.03
C GLU A 133 -4.87 11.44 11.22
N VAL A 134 -4.61 10.84 12.38
CA VAL A 134 -4.15 11.55 13.59
C VAL A 134 -2.65 11.35 13.77
N ILE A 135 -1.93 12.41 14.10
CA ILE A 135 -0.50 12.34 14.40
C ILE A 135 -0.33 12.02 15.88
N LEU A 136 0.43 10.97 16.20
CA LEU A 136 0.82 10.64 17.57
C LEU A 136 2.22 11.21 17.85
N GLU A 137 2.31 12.10 18.84
CA GLU A 137 3.56 12.76 19.23
C GLU A 137 3.73 12.76 20.76
N ILE A 138 4.06 11.59 21.30
CA ILE A 138 4.37 11.44 22.72
C ILE A 138 5.85 11.74 22.94
N ASP A 139 6.14 12.63 23.88
CA ASP A 139 7.49 13.04 24.25
C ASP A 139 7.93 12.45 25.59
N GLU A 140 9.11 12.84 26.07
CA GLU A 140 9.71 12.33 27.30
C GLU A 140 8.89 12.63 28.57
N ARG A 141 7.93 13.58 28.52
CA ARG A 141 7.09 13.92 29.68
C ARG A 141 6.20 12.75 30.09
N ILE A 142 5.98 11.75 29.23
CA ILE A 142 5.29 10.50 29.59
C ILE A 142 5.94 9.80 30.79
N GLY A 143 7.26 9.94 30.97
CA GLY A 143 7.97 9.38 32.13
C GLY A 143 7.59 10.01 33.47
N SER A 144 6.91 11.16 33.47
CA SER A 144 6.40 11.82 34.69
C SER A 144 5.04 11.30 35.14
N PHE A 145 4.37 10.48 34.33
CA PHE A 145 3.04 9.95 34.65
C PHE A 145 3.13 8.82 35.66
N LYS A 146 2.03 8.54 36.35
CA LYS A 146 1.91 7.34 37.17
C LYS A 146 1.91 6.11 36.25
N GLN A 147 2.44 4.99 36.75
CA GLN A 147 2.50 3.75 35.96
C GLN A 147 1.12 3.28 35.45
N ASP A 148 0.05 3.49 36.23
CA ASP A 148 -1.33 3.20 35.80
C ASP A 148 -1.76 4.08 34.61
N GLU A 149 -1.41 5.37 34.62
CA GLU A 149 -1.70 6.31 33.52
C GLU A 149 -0.90 5.96 32.27
N ILE A 150 0.37 5.56 32.40
CA ILE A 150 1.18 5.10 31.27
C ILE A 150 0.59 3.81 30.68
N LYS A 151 0.12 2.89 31.52
CA LYS A 151 -0.54 1.66 31.05
C LYS A 151 -1.84 1.95 30.31
N LYS A 152 -2.68 2.88 30.80
CA LYS A 152 -3.86 3.34 30.08
C LYS A 152 -3.51 4.06 28.79
N THR A 153 -2.42 4.83 28.78
CA THR A 153 -1.87 5.46 27.57
C THR A 153 -1.49 4.41 26.53
N GLU A 154 -0.82 3.34 26.96
CA GLU A 154 -0.46 2.21 26.10
C GLU A 154 -1.70 1.53 25.51
N ILE A 155 -2.67 1.16 26.34
CA ILE A 155 -3.92 0.53 25.90
C ILE A 155 -4.66 1.44 24.91
N THR A 156 -4.74 2.73 25.21
CA THR A 156 -5.39 3.73 24.36
C THR A 156 -4.67 3.81 23.01
N CYS A 157 -3.36 4.00 22.98
CA CYS A 157 -2.60 4.12 21.74
C CYS A 157 -2.63 2.82 20.93
N SER A 158 -2.45 1.67 21.56
CA SER A 158 -2.54 0.36 20.90
C SER A 158 -3.94 0.16 20.29
N THR A 159 -4.99 0.61 20.99
CA THR A 159 -6.36 0.56 20.48
C THR A 159 -6.54 1.44 19.24
N LEU A 160 -6.12 2.70 19.33
CA LEU A 160 -6.25 3.65 18.22
C LEU A 160 -5.38 3.25 17.01
N PHE A 161 -4.21 2.66 17.24
CA PHE A 161 -3.36 2.11 16.18
C PHE A 161 -4.04 0.94 15.46
N GLY A 162 -4.58 -0.02 16.22
CA GLY A 162 -5.25 -1.19 15.66
C GLY A 162 -6.52 -0.82 14.87
N LEU A 163 -7.20 0.26 15.26
CA LEU A 163 -8.33 0.84 14.53
C LEU A 163 -7.91 1.64 13.29
N GLY A 164 -6.60 1.84 13.07
CA GLY A 164 -6.07 2.52 11.90
C GLY A 164 -6.12 4.05 11.96
N PHE A 165 -6.26 4.65 13.15
CA PHE A 165 -6.38 6.12 13.28
C PHE A 165 -5.09 6.87 13.13
N PHE A 166 -3.97 6.24 13.50
CA PHE A 166 -2.71 6.95 13.45
C PHE A 166 -2.18 7.00 12.03
N ARG A 167 -1.69 8.18 11.68
CA ARG A 167 -0.77 8.35 10.57
C ARG A 167 0.42 7.42 10.79
N LYS A 168 0.62 6.50 9.86
CA LYS A 168 1.72 5.54 9.89
C LYS A 168 3.04 6.25 9.58
N SER A 169 3.76 6.64 10.62
CA SER A 169 5.00 7.42 10.50
C SER A 169 6.08 6.98 11.49
N ARG A 170 7.28 7.57 11.35
CA ARG A 170 8.39 7.33 12.29
C ARG A 170 8.09 7.90 13.67
N GLU A 171 7.50 9.08 13.73
CA GLU A 171 7.15 9.79 14.96
C GLU A 171 6.14 8.99 15.81
N MET A 172 5.17 8.34 15.15
CA MET A 172 4.23 7.42 15.81
C MET A 172 4.96 6.25 16.47
N VAL A 173 5.90 5.62 15.76
CA VAL A 173 6.69 4.50 16.29
C VAL A 173 7.60 4.94 17.45
N GLU A 174 8.24 6.09 17.33
CA GLU A 174 9.05 6.67 18.41
C GLU A 174 8.19 6.98 19.65
N SER A 175 6.93 7.39 19.45
CA SER A 175 5.97 7.58 20.54
C SER A 175 5.65 6.27 21.27
N PHE A 176 5.40 5.18 20.54
CA PHE A 176 5.25 3.84 21.15
C PHE A 176 6.51 3.39 21.88
N GLN A 177 7.70 3.64 21.31
CA GLN A 177 8.96 3.34 21.98
C GLN A 177 9.07 4.06 23.33
N ARG A 178 8.72 5.35 23.38
CA ARG A 178 8.76 6.16 24.61
C ARG A 178 7.75 5.66 25.64
N ILE A 179 6.52 5.35 25.23
CA ILE A 179 5.49 4.76 26.10
C ILE A 179 6.01 3.45 26.72
N TYR A 180 6.52 2.53 25.89
CA TYR A 180 7.04 1.25 26.36
C TYR A 180 8.27 1.39 27.26
N SER A 181 9.15 2.35 26.98
CA SER A 181 10.33 2.62 27.82
C SER A 181 9.96 3.20 29.18
N ALA A 182 8.82 3.90 29.28
CA ALA A 182 8.33 4.49 30.53
C ALA A 182 7.61 3.48 31.44
N LEU A 183 7.26 2.30 30.92
CA LEU A 183 6.65 1.21 31.68
C LEU A 183 7.73 0.39 32.40
N ASN A 184 7.60 0.25 33.72
CA ASN A 184 8.54 -0.49 34.57
C ASN A 184 8.32 -2.02 34.56
N GLU A 185 7.91 -2.57 33.41
CA GLU A 185 7.68 -4.01 33.24
C GLU A 185 8.65 -4.57 32.19
N ARG A 186 9.14 -5.79 32.41
CA ARG A 186 10.18 -6.40 31.58
C ARG A 186 9.78 -6.54 30.12
N ASP A 187 8.52 -6.89 29.86
CA ASP A 187 8.05 -7.18 28.50
C ASP A 187 7.97 -5.91 27.65
N PHE A 188 7.47 -4.80 28.22
CA PHE A 188 7.46 -3.50 27.53
C PHE A 188 8.87 -2.97 27.27
N ASN A 189 9.81 -3.16 28.22
CA ASN A 189 11.21 -2.83 27.99
C ASN A 189 11.82 -3.62 26.82
N LEU A 190 11.46 -4.90 26.65
CA LEU A 190 11.89 -5.68 25.49
C LEU A 190 11.29 -5.15 24.18
N ARG A 191 10.00 -4.77 24.17
CA ARG A 191 9.35 -4.14 23.01
C ARG A 191 10.02 -2.81 22.64
N ALA A 192 10.32 -1.97 23.61
CA ALA A 192 11.03 -0.71 23.40
C ALA A 192 12.42 -0.93 22.79
N GLN A 193 13.17 -1.93 23.28
CA GLN A 193 14.48 -2.28 22.74
C GLN A 193 14.38 -2.85 21.31
N LEU A 194 13.36 -3.67 21.01
CA LEU A 194 13.10 -4.15 19.65
C LEU A 194 12.84 -2.96 18.72
N ILE A 195 11.95 -2.04 19.10
CA ILE A 195 11.66 -0.85 18.30
C ILE A 195 12.93 -0.02 18.08
N SER A 196 13.70 0.23 19.15
CA SER A 196 14.96 0.96 19.07
C SER A 196 15.93 0.31 18.08
N SER A 197 16.12 -1.01 18.16
CA SER A 197 17.04 -1.74 17.28
C SER A 197 16.63 -1.65 15.81
N LEU A 198 15.33 -1.69 15.52
CA LEU A 198 14.77 -1.53 14.17
C LEU A 198 14.98 -0.11 13.63
N LEU A 199 14.72 0.92 14.46
CA LEU A 199 14.92 2.32 14.09
C LEU A 199 16.40 2.68 13.88
N GLN A 200 17.30 2.05 14.64
CA GLN A 200 18.74 2.28 14.61
C GLN A 200 19.49 1.39 13.61
N ARG A 201 18.80 0.42 12.98
CA ARG A 201 19.39 -0.58 12.09
C ARG A 201 20.43 -1.47 12.78
N ASP A 202 20.26 -1.73 14.07
CA ASP A 202 21.15 -2.60 14.83
C ASP A 202 20.69 -4.06 14.72
N PHE A 203 21.16 -4.75 13.67
CA PHE A 203 20.87 -6.17 13.45
C PHE A 203 21.28 -7.04 14.64
N ASN A 204 22.43 -6.77 15.27
CA ASN A 204 22.93 -7.59 16.37
C ASN A 204 22.03 -7.50 17.59
N GLN A 205 21.60 -6.28 17.95
CA GLN A 205 20.65 -6.07 19.03
C GLN A 205 19.28 -6.68 18.70
N PHE A 206 18.77 -6.47 17.49
CA PHE A 206 17.51 -7.04 17.03
C PHE A 206 17.51 -8.56 17.14
N SER A 207 18.52 -9.21 16.56
CA SER A 207 18.73 -10.66 16.61
C SER A 207 18.82 -11.17 18.05
N PHE A 208 19.63 -10.52 18.89
CA PHE A 208 19.80 -10.91 20.29
C PHE A 208 18.47 -10.90 21.07
N ILE A 209 17.60 -9.92 20.80
CA ILE A 209 16.30 -9.85 21.45
C ILE A 209 15.33 -10.89 20.84
N MET A 210 15.29 -11.04 19.52
CA MET A 210 14.47 -12.06 18.84
C MET A 210 14.79 -13.48 19.31
N ARG A 211 16.06 -13.76 19.65
CA ARG A 211 16.48 -15.04 20.24
C ARG A 211 15.79 -15.34 21.57
N LYS A 212 15.48 -14.31 22.38
CA LYS A 212 14.72 -14.49 23.62
C LYS A 212 13.27 -14.94 23.38
N PHE A 213 12.77 -14.74 22.16
CA PHE A 213 11.46 -15.18 21.70
C PHE A 213 11.52 -16.46 20.85
N GLY A 214 12.68 -17.12 20.78
CA GLY A 214 12.87 -18.40 20.08
C GLY A 214 13.29 -18.30 18.62
N TYR A 215 13.67 -17.11 18.13
CA TYR A 215 14.13 -16.90 16.75
C TYR A 215 15.65 -16.72 16.68
N GLU A 216 16.35 -17.68 16.08
CA GLU A 216 17.81 -17.63 15.94
C GLU A 216 18.24 -16.98 14.62
N LEU A 217 18.27 -15.65 14.59
CA LEU A 217 18.67 -14.86 13.42
C LEU A 217 20.19 -14.60 13.44
N THR A 218 20.96 -15.34 12.66
CA THR A 218 22.43 -15.19 12.55
C THR A 218 22.87 -14.25 11.42
N SER A 219 22.01 -13.99 10.42
CA SER A 219 22.31 -13.05 9.33
C SER A 219 21.04 -12.41 8.75
N GLU A 220 21.22 -11.37 7.92
CA GLU A 220 20.10 -10.75 7.17
C GLU A 220 19.46 -11.72 6.16
N GLU A 221 20.22 -12.66 5.60
CA GLU A 221 19.66 -13.70 4.72
C GLU A 221 18.63 -14.56 5.43
N GLN A 222 18.83 -14.85 6.72
CA GLN A 222 17.83 -15.57 7.50
C GLN A 222 16.57 -14.74 7.75
N MET A 223 16.70 -13.41 7.89
CA MET A 223 15.54 -12.53 7.98
C MET A 223 14.71 -12.56 6.70
N ILE A 224 15.36 -12.70 5.54
CA ILE A 224 14.69 -12.83 4.25
C ILE A 224 13.92 -14.16 4.16
N SER A 225 14.48 -15.26 4.68
CA SER A 225 13.80 -16.56 4.69
C SER A 225 12.67 -16.64 5.71
N GLU A 226 12.81 -15.97 6.86
CA GLU A 226 11.84 -15.97 7.96
C GLU A 226 10.93 -14.74 7.95
N TYR A 227 10.92 -13.98 6.85
CA TYR A 227 10.26 -12.68 6.73
C TYR A 227 8.87 -12.64 7.37
N PHE A 228 7.94 -13.50 6.92
CA PHE A 228 6.59 -13.52 7.49
C PHE A 228 6.50 -13.96 8.95
N GLU A 229 7.35 -14.88 9.39
CA GLU A 229 7.36 -15.33 10.79
C GLU A 229 7.87 -14.24 11.72
N ILE A 230 8.85 -13.45 11.27
CA ILE A 230 9.28 -12.24 11.98
C ILE A 230 8.13 -11.24 12.06
N MET A 231 7.42 -10.96 10.96
CA MET A 231 6.27 -10.02 10.97
C MET A 231 5.21 -10.46 11.99
N LYS A 232 4.74 -11.71 11.90
CA LYS A 232 3.74 -12.27 12.83
C LYS A 232 4.21 -12.23 14.28
N SER A 233 5.51 -12.39 14.51
CA SER A 233 6.07 -12.36 15.86
C SER A 233 6.07 -10.96 16.45
N LEU A 234 6.45 -9.96 15.66
CA LEU A 234 6.38 -8.57 16.10
C LEU A 234 4.92 -8.16 16.38
N GLU A 235 3.97 -8.58 15.54
CA GLU A 235 2.53 -8.38 15.77
C GLU A 235 2.04 -9.06 17.06
N LYS A 236 2.43 -10.32 17.31
CA LYS A 236 2.11 -11.02 18.58
C LYS A 236 2.70 -10.35 19.82
N LEU A 237 3.82 -9.64 19.66
CA LEU A 237 4.43 -8.83 20.71
C LEU A 237 3.78 -7.45 20.85
N ALA A 238 2.68 -7.20 20.13
CA ALA A 238 1.99 -5.91 20.07
C ALA A 238 2.92 -4.74 19.68
N ILE A 239 3.92 -4.99 18.84
CA ILE A 239 4.74 -3.93 18.24
C ILE A 239 3.93 -3.31 17.09
N PRO A 240 3.90 -1.97 16.93
CA PRO A 240 3.08 -1.28 15.93
C PRO A 240 3.66 -1.40 14.51
N VAL A 241 3.77 -2.63 14.01
CA VAL A 241 4.30 -2.95 12.68
C VAL A 241 3.28 -2.58 11.63
N PHE A 242 3.74 -1.97 10.55
CA PHE A 242 2.91 -1.70 9.38
C PHE A 242 3.74 -1.78 8.10
N PHE A 243 3.09 -2.24 7.02
CA PHE A 243 3.64 -2.21 5.68
C PHE A 243 2.57 -1.83 4.65
N GLU A 244 2.84 -0.76 3.90
CA GLU A 244 1.98 -0.23 2.85
C GLU A 244 2.85 0.24 1.68
N ILE A 245 2.43 -0.08 0.45
CA ILE A 245 3.13 0.37 -0.77
C ILE A 245 3.14 1.89 -0.86
N ASN A 246 2.06 2.55 -0.46
CA ASN A 246 1.94 4.01 -0.52
C ASN A 246 2.93 4.74 0.41
N ASN A 247 3.52 4.04 1.39
CA ASN A 247 4.56 4.58 2.26
C ASN A 247 5.96 4.48 1.64
N LEU A 248 6.11 3.83 0.48
CA LEU A 248 7.36 3.83 -0.28
C LEU A 248 7.49 5.15 -1.02
N ARG A 249 8.69 5.75 -0.98
CA ARG A 249 8.98 6.99 -1.69
C ARG A 249 10.13 6.79 -2.65
N PHE A 250 9.96 7.33 -3.85
CA PHE A 250 10.92 7.21 -4.93
C PHE A 250 11.46 8.60 -5.27
N ASN A 251 12.75 8.84 -5.01
CA ASN A 251 13.43 10.07 -5.42
C ASN A 251 14.93 9.79 -5.60
N ARG A 252 15.27 9.08 -6.70
CA ARG A 252 16.59 8.45 -6.96
C ARG A 252 16.99 7.34 -5.99
N VAL A 253 16.45 7.39 -4.77
CA VAL A 253 16.49 6.32 -3.78
C VAL A 253 15.11 5.69 -3.63
N LEU A 254 15.09 4.43 -3.22
CA LEU A 254 13.92 3.77 -2.65
C LEU A 254 13.96 3.95 -1.14
N TYR A 255 13.05 4.77 -0.61
CA TYR A 255 12.89 4.96 0.83
C TYR A 255 11.76 4.08 1.36
N ASN A 256 12.07 3.28 2.38
CA ASN A 256 11.12 2.46 3.11
C ASN A 256 10.43 3.28 4.21
N GLY A 257 9.29 3.90 3.93
CA GLY A 257 8.50 4.63 4.94
C GLY A 257 7.69 3.75 5.88
N ASN A 258 7.91 2.44 5.88
CA ASN A 258 7.20 1.48 6.71
C ASN A 258 7.94 1.17 8.01
N PHE A 259 7.21 0.79 9.05
CA PHE A 259 7.79 0.18 10.24
C PHE A 259 7.85 -1.35 10.13
N TYR A 260 8.46 -1.80 9.04
CA TYR A 260 8.82 -3.19 8.80
C TYR A 260 9.92 -3.26 7.73
N PHE A 261 10.58 -4.41 7.58
CA PHE A 261 11.58 -4.60 6.54
C PHE A 261 10.94 -4.52 5.15
N LEU A 262 11.58 -3.83 4.23
CA LEU A 262 11.21 -3.84 2.82
C LEU A 262 12.08 -4.85 2.09
N LYS A 263 11.48 -5.96 1.66
CA LYS A 263 12.15 -6.97 0.83
C LYS A 263 12.16 -6.53 -0.63
N TYR A 264 13.31 -6.65 -1.29
CA TYR A 264 13.47 -6.32 -2.71
C TYR A 264 14.46 -7.29 -3.38
N LYS A 265 14.43 -7.37 -4.71
CA LYS A 265 15.43 -8.08 -5.51
C LYS A 265 16.36 -7.09 -6.15
N ASN A 266 17.66 -7.38 -6.14
CA ASN A 266 18.63 -6.65 -6.95
C ASN A 266 18.65 -7.15 -8.41
N PHE A 267 19.50 -6.57 -9.24
CA PHE A 267 19.64 -6.95 -10.66
C PHE A 267 20.27 -8.33 -10.87
N GLU A 268 20.94 -8.89 -9.87
CA GLU A 268 21.41 -10.28 -9.88
C GLU A 268 20.29 -11.27 -9.50
N GLY A 269 19.09 -10.77 -9.18
CA GLY A 269 17.97 -11.58 -8.72
C GLY A 269 18.07 -12.03 -7.26
N LYS A 270 19.06 -11.54 -6.51
CA LYS A 270 19.23 -11.83 -5.08
C LYS A 270 18.26 -11.00 -4.26
N ASP A 271 17.59 -11.65 -3.31
CA ASP A 271 16.76 -10.98 -2.32
C ASP A 271 17.65 -10.15 -1.37
N LYS A 272 17.16 -8.98 -1.00
CA LYS A 272 17.75 -8.02 -0.08
C LYS A 272 16.66 -7.39 0.78
N ILE A 273 17.04 -6.77 1.90
CA ILE A 273 16.12 -6.04 2.78
C ILE A 273 16.59 -4.59 2.96
N ILE A 274 15.64 -3.71 3.24
CA ILE A 274 15.87 -2.34 3.70
C ILE A 274 15.18 -2.23 5.05
N PHE A 275 15.92 -1.79 6.08
CA PHE A 275 15.37 -1.55 7.41
C PHE A 275 14.25 -0.50 7.38
N PRO A 276 13.39 -0.45 8.41
CA PRO A 276 12.42 0.63 8.57
C PRO A 276 13.04 2.03 8.42
N PHE A 277 12.32 2.95 7.77
CA PHE A 277 12.73 4.35 7.57
C PHE A 277 14.12 4.54 6.97
N SER A 278 14.53 3.57 6.15
CA SER A 278 15.85 3.52 5.53
C SER A 278 15.74 3.59 4.02
N GLN A 279 16.86 3.80 3.33
CA GLN A 279 16.86 3.93 1.88
C GLN A 279 18.00 3.15 1.23
N VAL A 280 17.79 2.82 -0.04
CA VAL A 280 18.81 2.27 -0.95
C VAL A 280 18.76 3.03 -2.27
N GLU A 281 19.87 3.08 -3.00
CA GLU A 281 19.87 3.63 -4.36
C GLU A 281 18.90 2.84 -5.26
N LEU A 282 18.06 3.55 -6.00
CA LEU A 282 17.06 2.91 -6.86
C LEU A 282 17.71 2.09 -7.98
N SER A 283 18.95 2.42 -8.36
CA SER A 283 19.77 1.64 -9.30
C SER A 283 20.19 0.27 -8.78
N GLU A 284 20.01 -0.03 -7.49
CA GLU A 284 20.26 -1.36 -6.92
C GLU A 284 18.97 -2.22 -6.88
N VAL A 285 17.81 -1.61 -7.11
CA VAL A 285 16.50 -2.25 -6.95
C VAL A 285 15.96 -2.68 -8.30
N SER A 286 15.81 -4.00 -8.49
CA SER A 286 15.10 -4.58 -9.62
C SER A 286 13.60 -4.68 -9.35
N LYS A 287 13.20 -5.32 -8.26
CA LYS A 287 11.79 -5.52 -7.89
C LYS A 287 11.56 -5.32 -6.41
N ILE A 288 10.37 -4.87 -6.04
CA ILE A 288 9.92 -4.72 -4.66
C ILE A 288 8.93 -5.82 -4.33
N TYR A 289 9.04 -6.40 -3.14
CA TYR A 289 8.08 -7.38 -2.65
C TYR A 289 6.91 -6.69 -1.94
N ASP A 290 5.69 -7.03 -2.36
CA ASP A 290 4.46 -6.68 -1.64
C ASP A 290 4.02 -7.87 -0.77
N PRO A 291 4.08 -7.77 0.57
CA PRO A 291 3.64 -8.83 1.46
C PRO A 291 2.13 -9.09 1.42
N ARG A 292 1.31 -8.11 1.03
CA ARG A 292 -0.16 -8.28 0.95
C ARG A 292 -0.55 -9.09 -0.29
N ALA A 293 0.01 -8.73 -1.44
CA ALA A 293 -0.20 -9.47 -2.68
C ALA A 293 0.69 -10.72 -2.82
N ASN A 294 1.64 -10.92 -1.88
CA ASN A 294 2.62 -12.00 -1.91
C ASN A 294 3.35 -12.11 -3.27
N THR A 295 3.76 -10.97 -3.82
CA THR A 295 4.39 -10.92 -5.15
C THR A 295 5.45 -9.84 -5.25
N PHE A 296 6.35 -10.00 -6.22
CA PHE A 296 7.31 -8.97 -6.58
C PHE A 296 6.78 -8.13 -7.74
N TYR A 297 6.89 -6.82 -7.63
CA TYR A 297 6.54 -5.87 -8.69
C TYR A 297 7.70 -4.93 -9.02
N THR A 298 7.71 -4.42 -10.25
CA THR A 298 8.66 -3.42 -10.71
C THR A 298 8.04 -2.03 -10.54
N PRO A 299 8.54 -1.16 -9.66
CA PRO A 299 7.97 0.19 -9.47
C PRO A 299 7.98 1.02 -10.75
N ARG A 300 7.04 1.98 -10.87
CA ARG A 300 6.91 2.86 -12.05
C ARG A 300 8.03 3.87 -12.13
N GLU A 301 8.44 4.34 -10.97
CA GLU A 301 9.43 5.38 -10.74
C GLU A 301 10.87 4.87 -10.91
N ARG A 302 11.04 3.55 -11.05
CA ARG A 302 12.30 2.90 -11.41
C ARG A 302 12.49 2.90 -12.93
N TYR A 303 13.73 3.07 -13.34
CA TYR A 303 14.20 2.97 -14.72
C TYR A 303 15.30 1.90 -14.84
N GLY A 304 15.51 1.39 -16.06
CA GLY A 304 16.45 0.30 -16.34
C GLY A 304 15.81 -0.96 -16.94
N ARG A 305 16.55 -2.08 -16.93
CA ARG A 305 16.13 -3.30 -17.63
C ARG A 305 14.89 -3.97 -17.00
N LEU A 306 13.92 -4.27 -17.85
CA LEU A 306 12.81 -5.22 -17.63
C LEU A 306 13.12 -6.54 -18.33
N LEU A 307 12.80 -7.64 -17.67
CA LEU A 307 12.81 -8.96 -18.30
C LEU A 307 11.47 -9.19 -18.99
N LEU A 308 11.44 -10.06 -20.01
CA LEU A 308 10.20 -10.45 -20.67
C LEU A 308 9.16 -11.00 -19.69
N SER A 309 9.61 -11.75 -18.67
CA SER A 309 8.74 -12.27 -17.61
C SER A 309 8.14 -11.19 -16.70
N ASP A 310 8.64 -9.96 -16.77
CA ASP A 310 8.13 -8.82 -16.00
C ASP A 310 7.02 -8.09 -16.75
N VAL A 311 6.69 -8.51 -17.97
CA VAL A 311 5.68 -7.89 -18.82
C VAL A 311 4.41 -8.75 -18.79
N TYR A 312 3.46 -8.41 -17.92
CA TYR A 312 2.21 -9.14 -17.72
C TYR A 312 1.42 -9.36 -19.02
N SER A 313 1.49 -8.40 -19.94
CA SER A 313 0.85 -8.52 -21.27
C SER A 313 1.43 -9.63 -22.13
N LEU A 314 2.67 -10.04 -21.86
CA LEU A 314 3.41 -11.10 -22.55
C LEU A 314 3.62 -12.34 -21.67
N ARG A 315 2.89 -12.46 -20.55
CA ARG A 315 3.09 -13.53 -19.55
C ARG A 315 2.99 -14.95 -20.11
N GLU A 316 2.25 -15.16 -21.20
CA GLU A 316 2.14 -16.49 -21.83
C GLU A 316 3.49 -16.95 -22.39
N ALA A 317 4.37 -16.03 -22.79
CA ALA A 317 5.72 -16.34 -23.27
C ALA A 317 6.59 -17.00 -22.18
N ALA A 318 6.32 -16.71 -20.89
CA ALA A 318 7.02 -17.34 -19.77
C ALA A 318 6.69 -18.84 -19.63
N LYS A 319 5.57 -19.31 -20.20
CA LYS A 319 5.17 -20.74 -20.22
C LYS A 319 5.94 -21.55 -21.26
N VAL A 320 6.60 -20.88 -22.21
CA VAL A 320 7.45 -21.52 -23.21
C VAL A 320 8.88 -21.51 -22.70
N ASP A 321 9.38 -22.67 -22.27
CA ASP A 321 10.74 -22.84 -21.73
C ASP A 321 11.80 -22.59 -22.82
N LYS A 322 11.66 -23.27 -23.97
CA LYS A 322 12.55 -23.10 -25.12
C LYS A 322 11.76 -23.04 -26.44
N PRO A 323 12.09 -22.10 -27.34
CA PRO A 323 11.47 -22.09 -28.66
C PRO A 323 12.01 -23.25 -29.52
N SER A 324 11.18 -23.77 -30.44
CA SER A 324 11.63 -24.79 -31.39
C SER A 324 12.53 -24.18 -32.46
N SER A 325 13.42 -24.98 -33.06
CA SER A 325 14.29 -24.52 -34.17
C SER A 325 13.49 -23.98 -35.36
N GLU A 326 12.33 -24.58 -35.64
CA GLU A 326 11.40 -24.13 -36.68
C GLU A 326 10.85 -22.74 -36.35
N SER A 327 10.50 -22.51 -35.07
CA SER A 327 9.98 -21.22 -34.58
C SER A 327 11.02 -20.11 -34.71
N ILE A 328 12.27 -20.41 -34.33
CA ILE A 328 13.39 -19.45 -34.47
C ILE A 328 13.62 -19.14 -35.95
N THR A 329 13.59 -20.15 -36.82
CA THR A 329 13.77 -19.97 -38.27
C THR A 329 12.66 -19.11 -38.86
N ALA A 330 11.40 -19.37 -38.48
CA ALA A 330 10.26 -18.57 -38.89
C ALA A 330 10.45 -17.10 -38.51
N VAL A 331 10.76 -16.82 -37.24
CA VAL A 331 11.02 -15.45 -36.75
C VAL A 331 12.22 -14.81 -37.46
N THR A 332 13.25 -15.58 -37.78
CA THR A 332 14.45 -15.08 -38.45
C THR A 332 14.17 -14.56 -39.86
N SER A 333 13.15 -15.11 -40.51
CA SER A 333 12.70 -14.70 -41.86
C SER A 333 11.63 -13.60 -41.87
N MET A 334 11.29 -13.00 -40.72
CA MET A 334 10.26 -11.97 -40.65
C MET A 334 10.81 -10.57 -40.90
N SER A 335 10.08 -9.81 -41.70
CA SER A 335 10.24 -8.36 -41.82
C SER A 335 9.72 -7.64 -40.57
N GLU A 336 10.14 -6.38 -40.40
CA GLU A 336 9.70 -5.48 -39.33
C GLU A 336 8.17 -5.38 -39.29
N ASN A 337 7.55 -5.21 -40.46
CA ASN A 337 6.09 -5.07 -40.60
C ASN A 337 5.34 -6.34 -40.16
N GLU A 338 5.89 -7.53 -40.43
CA GLU A 338 5.29 -8.79 -39.99
C GLU A 338 5.38 -8.96 -38.47
N ILE A 339 6.53 -8.60 -37.89
CA ILE A 339 6.74 -8.63 -36.43
C ILE A 339 5.77 -7.65 -35.76
N GLU A 340 5.70 -6.41 -36.25
CA GLU A 340 4.80 -5.38 -35.74
C GLU A 340 3.35 -5.84 -35.79
N LYS A 341 2.88 -6.34 -36.93
CA LYS A 341 1.50 -6.80 -37.11
C LYS A 341 1.12 -7.85 -36.07
N ARG A 342 1.98 -8.84 -35.86
CA ARG A 342 1.76 -9.92 -34.87
C ARG A 342 1.77 -9.40 -33.44
N LEU A 343 2.66 -8.46 -33.11
CA LEU A 343 2.68 -7.83 -31.78
C LEU A 343 1.40 -7.05 -31.51
N ARG A 344 0.88 -6.31 -32.49
CA ARG A 344 -0.41 -5.61 -32.38
C ARG A 344 -1.57 -6.60 -32.15
N GLU A 345 -1.57 -7.73 -32.85
CA GLU A 345 -2.57 -8.80 -32.67
C GLU A 345 -2.50 -9.43 -31.27
N ILE A 346 -1.30 -9.63 -30.72
CA ILE A 346 -1.10 -10.16 -29.36
C ILE A 346 -1.55 -9.17 -28.30
N LEU A 347 -1.09 -7.92 -28.40
CA LEU A 347 -1.26 -6.92 -27.36
C LEU A 347 -2.66 -6.29 -27.36
N LYS A 348 -3.45 -6.49 -28.43
CA LYS A 348 -4.87 -6.09 -28.55
C LYS A 348 -5.14 -4.74 -27.89
N ASP A 349 -4.51 -3.69 -28.43
CA ASP A 349 -4.45 -2.33 -27.86
C ASP A 349 -5.59 -2.03 -26.87
N ALA A 350 -5.25 -2.04 -25.57
CA ALA A 350 -6.22 -1.96 -24.48
C ALA A 350 -6.98 -0.62 -24.44
N ASN A 351 -6.54 0.38 -25.23
CA ASN A 351 -7.23 1.65 -25.40
C ASN A 351 -7.45 1.94 -26.90
N ILE A 352 -8.65 1.65 -27.41
CA ILE A 352 -9.12 2.28 -28.64
C ILE A 352 -9.33 3.77 -28.34
N THR A 353 -8.30 4.58 -28.57
CA THR A 353 -8.44 6.03 -28.71
C THR A 353 -8.10 6.40 -30.15
N ALA A 354 -8.95 7.22 -30.76
CA ALA A 354 -8.80 7.64 -32.15
C ALA A 354 -7.41 8.26 -32.37
N HIS A 355 -6.65 7.69 -33.31
CA HIS A 355 -5.30 8.14 -33.64
C HIS A 355 -5.29 9.62 -34.04
N SER A 356 -4.37 10.39 -33.46
CA SER A 356 -3.87 11.62 -34.08
C SER A 356 -2.61 11.32 -34.90
N PRO A 357 -2.31 12.08 -35.96
CA PRO A 357 -1.31 11.76 -36.99
C PRO A 357 0.13 12.07 -36.53
N VAL A 358 0.50 11.57 -35.35
CA VAL A 358 1.85 11.66 -34.79
C VAL A 358 2.35 10.26 -34.43
N GLU A 359 2.10 9.28 -35.31
CA GLU A 359 3.00 8.15 -35.51
C GLU A 359 4.27 8.73 -36.17
N LEU A 360 5.13 9.47 -35.47
CA LEU A 360 6.39 8.95 -34.95
C LEU A 360 6.93 7.79 -35.80
N ALA A 361 7.19 8.08 -37.08
CA ALA A 361 7.12 7.20 -38.26
C ALA A 361 7.94 5.89 -38.29
N ASP A 362 8.64 5.50 -37.22
CA ASP A 362 9.44 4.27 -37.15
C ASP A 362 9.44 3.61 -35.74
N VAL A 363 8.55 4.05 -34.84
CA VAL A 363 8.40 3.50 -33.48
C VAL A 363 6.94 3.16 -33.21
N LEU A 364 6.65 1.89 -32.98
CA LEU A 364 5.33 1.44 -32.56
C LEU A 364 5.09 1.84 -31.10
N THR A 365 4.03 2.59 -30.80
CA THR A 365 3.64 2.92 -29.42
C THR A 365 2.38 2.19 -29.00
N LEU A 366 2.42 1.44 -27.90
CA LEU A 366 1.29 0.68 -27.37
C LEU A 366 1.25 0.78 -25.85
N HIS A 367 0.04 0.71 -25.27
CA HIS A 367 -0.10 0.49 -23.85
C HIS A 367 0.01 -0.99 -23.51
N LEU A 368 0.70 -1.31 -22.43
CA LEU A 368 0.80 -2.67 -21.93
C LEU A 368 0.80 -2.72 -20.40
N PHE A 369 0.30 -3.83 -19.88
CA PHE A 369 0.36 -4.20 -18.48
C PHE A 369 1.75 -4.78 -18.14
N VAL A 370 2.39 -4.23 -17.11
CA VAL A 370 3.73 -4.67 -16.63
C VAL A 370 3.58 -5.64 -15.48
N ASN A 371 3.17 -5.18 -14.29
CA ASN A 371 3.15 -6.04 -13.11
C ASN A 371 1.88 -6.89 -13.02
N ASN A 372 0.74 -6.30 -13.38
CA ASN A 372 -0.60 -6.87 -13.22
C ASN A 372 -1.59 -6.14 -14.17
N PRO A 373 -2.86 -6.59 -14.26
CA PRO A 373 -3.88 -5.96 -15.11
C PRO A 373 -4.21 -4.50 -14.80
N ASP A 374 -3.75 -3.94 -13.67
CA ASP A 374 -4.03 -2.56 -13.28
C ASP A 374 -2.83 -1.62 -13.55
N ASP A 375 -1.65 -2.18 -13.85
CA ASP A 375 -0.42 -1.44 -14.13
C ASP A 375 -0.20 -1.22 -15.63
N LEU A 376 -1.06 -0.40 -16.22
CA LEU A 376 -0.97 0.03 -17.62
C LEU A 376 0.13 1.09 -17.81
N ARG A 377 1.06 0.87 -18.74
CA ARG A 377 2.15 1.79 -19.07
C ARG A 377 2.30 1.99 -20.58
N LEU A 378 2.68 3.20 -20.99
CA LEU A 378 2.94 3.51 -22.39
C LEU A 378 4.33 3.00 -22.80
N SER A 379 4.39 2.21 -23.87
CA SER A 379 5.62 1.60 -24.36
C SER A 379 5.92 1.99 -25.80
N GLY A 380 7.20 2.19 -26.13
CA GLY A 380 7.70 2.38 -27.48
C GLY A 380 8.51 1.17 -27.94
N PHE A 381 8.26 0.68 -29.15
CA PHE A 381 8.91 -0.49 -29.73
C PHE A 381 9.78 -0.09 -30.91
N ILE A 382 11.08 -0.37 -30.80
CA ILE A 382 12.07 -0.28 -31.86
C ILE A 382 12.25 -1.69 -32.42
N ILE A 383 11.75 -1.94 -33.62
CA ILE A 383 11.74 -3.26 -34.24
C ILE A 383 12.77 -3.32 -35.37
N LYS A 384 13.60 -4.37 -35.37
CA LYS A 384 14.58 -4.68 -36.41
C LYS A 384 14.45 -6.15 -36.83
N GLY A 385 13.92 -6.37 -38.02
CA GLY A 385 13.68 -7.68 -38.61
C GLY A 385 14.79 -8.06 -39.58
N GLN A 386 14.47 -9.00 -40.49
CA GLN A 386 15.43 -9.57 -41.44
C GLN A 386 16.02 -8.56 -42.44
N SER A 387 15.37 -7.40 -42.62
CA SER A 387 15.80 -6.38 -43.58
C SER A 387 17.18 -5.80 -43.22
N PHE A 388 17.63 -6.01 -41.98
CA PHE A 388 18.94 -5.63 -41.49
C PHE A 388 19.85 -6.87 -41.35
N GLY A 389 21.04 -6.82 -41.95
CA GLY A 389 22.05 -7.88 -41.76
C GLY A 389 22.66 -7.87 -40.36
N SER A 390 22.96 -6.69 -39.83
CA SER A 390 23.39 -6.46 -38.44
C SER A 390 22.95 -5.07 -37.97
N ILE A 391 22.72 -4.92 -36.67
CA ILE A 391 22.26 -3.68 -36.07
C ILE A 391 23.45 -2.93 -35.49
N HIS A 392 23.70 -1.77 -36.07
CA HIS A 392 24.68 -0.79 -35.61
C HIS A 392 23.98 0.40 -34.95
N LEU A 393 24.73 1.26 -34.27
CA LEU A 393 24.15 2.41 -33.55
C LEU A 393 23.39 3.35 -34.50
N ASN A 394 23.92 3.63 -35.68
CA ASN A 394 23.26 4.45 -36.71
C ASN A 394 21.91 3.87 -37.16
N THR A 395 21.72 2.55 -37.06
CA THR A 395 20.47 1.86 -37.42
C THR A 395 19.33 2.13 -36.43
N ILE A 396 19.64 2.43 -35.17
CA ILE A 396 18.65 2.67 -34.10
C ILE A 396 18.66 4.09 -33.55
N ALA A 397 19.68 4.91 -33.84
CA ALA A 397 19.89 6.21 -33.21
C ALA A 397 18.70 7.17 -33.37
N GLY A 398 18.10 7.24 -34.58
CA GLY A 398 16.96 8.12 -34.83
C GLY A 398 15.73 7.74 -33.98
N GLN A 399 15.40 6.44 -33.96
CA GLN A 399 14.29 5.90 -33.17
C GLN A 399 14.55 6.01 -31.66
N LEU A 400 15.79 5.77 -31.23
CA LEU A 400 16.22 5.91 -29.84
C LEU A 400 16.08 7.36 -29.37
N LEU A 401 16.58 8.32 -30.14
CA LEU A 401 16.43 9.75 -29.82
C LEU A 401 14.96 10.15 -29.71
N GLN A 402 14.12 9.59 -30.58
CA GLN A 402 12.69 9.85 -30.58
C GLN A 402 12.00 9.30 -29.33
N VAL A 403 12.24 8.02 -28.97
CA VAL A 403 11.64 7.45 -27.74
C VAL A 403 12.15 8.15 -26.49
N SER A 404 13.44 8.53 -26.44
CA SER A 404 14.05 9.27 -25.33
C SER A 404 13.31 10.56 -24.97
N HIS A 405 12.77 11.27 -25.95
CA HIS A 405 12.06 12.54 -25.74
C HIS A 405 10.53 12.40 -25.73
N SER A 406 10.02 11.18 -25.91
CA SER A 406 8.59 10.89 -25.89
C SER A 406 8.11 10.54 -24.47
N PRO A 407 6.78 10.56 -24.21
CA PRO A 407 6.22 10.18 -22.91
C PRO A 407 6.24 8.67 -22.63
N VAL A 408 6.83 7.83 -23.50
CA VAL A 408 6.91 6.38 -23.25
C VAL A 408 7.68 6.09 -21.97
N GLU A 409 7.14 5.19 -21.16
CA GLU A 409 7.72 4.75 -19.89
C GLU A 409 8.68 3.58 -20.09
N ILE A 410 8.44 2.78 -21.14
CA ILE A 410 9.22 1.58 -21.47
C ILE A 410 9.64 1.60 -22.93
N VAL A 411 10.91 1.27 -23.19
CA VAL A 411 11.43 1.11 -24.55
C VAL A 411 11.77 -0.35 -24.82
N PHE A 412 11.11 -0.95 -25.80
CA PHE A 412 11.39 -2.31 -26.27
C PHE A 412 12.33 -2.25 -27.47
N LEU A 413 13.46 -2.92 -27.39
CA LEU A 413 14.33 -3.19 -28.52
C LEU A 413 14.13 -4.63 -28.96
N ILE A 414 13.41 -4.81 -30.07
CA ILE A 414 13.15 -6.12 -30.66
C ILE A 414 14.10 -6.31 -31.83
N HIS A 415 14.95 -7.34 -31.76
CA HIS A 415 15.89 -7.61 -32.83
C HIS A 415 15.97 -9.09 -33.19
N VAL A 416 15.90 -9.34 -34.50
CA VAL A 416 16.15 -10.64 -35.11
C VAL A 416 17.64 -10.84 -35.47
N PRO A 417 18.30 -9.91 -36.18
CA PRO A 417 19.72 -10.02 -36.48
C PRO A 417 20.59 -9.76 -35.25
N SER A 418 21.90 -10.00 -35.37
CA SER A 418 22.86 -9.64 -34.33
C SER A 418 22.97 -8.13 -34.17
N ILE A 419 23.11 -7.69 -32.92
CA ILE A 419 23.34 -6.29 -32.57
C ILE A 419 24.78 -6.11 -32.09
N ASP A 420 25.41 -5.00 -32.51
CA ASP A 420 26.71 -4.59 -32.00
C ASP A 420 26.64 -4.27 -30.51
N ASP A 421 27.61 -4.77 -29.73
CA ASP A 421 27.70 -4.49 -28.28
C ASP A 421 27.67 -2.99 -27.96
N ARG A 422 28.31 -2.17 -28.80
CA ARG A 422 28.31 -0.71 -28.65
C ARG A 422 26.93 -0.09 -28.83
N ALA A 423 26.15 -0.60 -29.80
CA ALA A 423 24.79 -0.12 -30.03
C ALA A 423 23.88 -0.51 -28.85
N LEU A 424 24.04 -1.73 -28.33
CA LEU A 424 23.30 -2.22 -27.17
C LEU A 424 23.64 -1.44 -25.90
N GLN A 425 24.93 -1.21 -25.63
CA GLN A 425 25.37 -0.40 -24.48
C GLN A 425 24.84 1.03 -24.55
N TYR A 426 24.90 1.65 -25.73
CA TYR A 426 24.39 3.01 -25.91
C TYR A 426 22.86 3.07 -25.72
N PHE A 427 22.12 2.08 -26.23
CA PHE A 427 20.68 1.95 -25.99
C PHE A 427 20.34 1.90 -24.50
N MET A 428 21.06 1.06 -23.73
CA MET A 428 20.86 0.94 -22.28
C MET A 428 21.17 2.26 -21.56
N GLN A 429 22.34 2.84 -21.82
CA GLN A 429 22.78 4.10 -21.19
C GLN A 429 21.82 5.25 -21.48
N GLU A 430 21.36 5.37 -22.72
CA GLU A 430 20.42 6.42 -23.10
C GLU A 430 19.09 6.25 -22.37
N CYS A 431 18.52 5.04 -22.33
CA CYS A 431 17.28 4.79 -21.58
C CYS A 431 17.43 5.09 -20.08
N GLU A 432 18.54 4.66 -19.46
CA GLU A 432 18.81 4.95 -18.05
C GLU A 432 18.99 6.44 -17.78
N SER A 433 19.73 7.15 -18.64
CA SER A 433 19.93 8.60 -18.52
C SER A 433 18.64 9.41 -18.64
N LYS A 434 17.69 8.89 -19.42
CA LYS A 434 16.35 9.46 -19.62
C LYS A 434 15.30 8.90 -18.66
N GLN A 435 15.72 8.12 -17.67
CA GLN A 435 14.86 7.53 -16.66
C GLN A 435 13.71 6.70 -17.25
N LYS A 436 14.02 5.89 -18.27
CA LYS A 436 13.06 4.96 -18.91
C LYS A 436 13.39 3.52 -18.56
N ASN A 437 12.34 2.70 -18.44
CA ASN A 437 12.52 1.25 -18.43
C ASN A 437 12.84 0.78 -19.85
N TYR A 438 13.54 -0.34 -19.99
CA TYR A 438 13.79 -0.93 -21.30
C TYR A 438 13.76 -2.45 -21.27
N CYS A 439 13.32 -3.08 -22.36
CA CYS A 439 13.33 -4.53 -22.52
C CYS A 439 13.98 -4.88 -23.86
N ILE A 440 14.90 -5.83 -23.84
CA ILE A 440 15.56 -6.34 -25.05
C ILE A 440 14.95 -7.70 -25.35
N ILE A 441 14.36 -7.85 -26.53
CA ILE A 441 13.73 -9.07 -27.00
C ILE A 441 14.54 -9.55 -28.21
N ASP A 442 15.31 -10.62 -28.01
CA ASP A 442 16.06 -11.25 -29.09
C ASP A 442 15.17 -12.20 -29.92
N ARG A 443 15.74 -12.84 -30.93
CA ARG A 443 15.03 -13.84 -31.76
C ARG A 443 14.44 -15.01 -30.97
N ASN A 444 15.06 -15.42 -29.85
CA ASN A 444 14.59 -16.53 -29.04
C ASN A 444 13.37 -16.09 -28.22
N ASP A 445 13.45 -14.94 -27.58
CA ASP A 445 12.35 -14.34 -26.84
C ASP A 445 11.16 -14.04 -27.76
N LEU A 446 11.42 -13.50 -28.96
CA LEU A 446 10.39 -13.26 -29.96
C LEU A 446 9.72 -14.55 -30.45
N ALA A 447 10.50 -15.62 -30.66
CA ALA A 447 9.95 -16.95 -30.97
C ALA A 447 9.09 -17.50 -29.83
N ARG A 448 9.52 -17.35 -28.57
CA ARG A 448 8.72 -17.75 -27.40
C ARG A 448 7.40 -16.99 -27.32
N ILE A 449 7.42 -15.68 -27.56
CA ILE A 449 6.22 -14.85 -27.62
C ILE A 449 5.29 -15.37 -28.73
N PHE A 450 5.76 -15.51 -29.97
CA PHE A 450 4.90 -15.92 -31.08
C PHE A 450 4.37 -17.35 -30.93
N MET A 451 5.14 -18.30 -30.39
CA MET A 451 4.64 -19.63 -30.06
C MET A 451 3.54 -19.58 -29.00
N ALA A 452 3.77 -18.85 -27.90
CA ALA A 452 2.84 -18.80 -26.78
C ALA A 452 1.46 -18.26 -27.19
N TYR A 453 1.43 -17.31 -28.12
CA TYR A 453 0.20 -16.70 -28.63
C TYR A 453 -0.28 -17.30 -29.97
N LYS A 454 0.29 -18.43 -30.42
CA LYS A 454 -0.10 -19.14 -31.65
C LYS A 454 -0.01 -18.29 -32.92
N MET A 455 1.03 -17.47 -33.00
CA MET A 455 1.36 -16.69 -34.19
C MET A 455 2.29 -17.44 -35.15
N ILE A 456 2.94 -18.51 -34.69
CA ILE A 456 3.75 -19.45 -35.48
C ILE A 456 3.47 -20.89 -35.09
#